data_AF-A0A8J7PY76-F1
#
_entry.id   AF-A0A8J7PY76-F1
#
_cell.length_a   1.000
_cell.length_b   1.000
_cell.length_c   1.000
_cell.angle_alpha   90.00
_cell.angle_beta   90.00
_cell.angle_gamma   90.00
#
_symmetry.space_group_name_H-M   'P 1'
#
loop_
_entity.id
_entity.type
_entity.pdbx_description
1 polymer ?
#
loop_
_entity_poly.entity_id
_entity_poly.type
_entity_poly.pdbx_seq_one_letter_code
_entity_poly.pdbx_strand_id
1 'polypeptide(L)'
;MGCLVNGVRRVIALVAVLTLSQVFPSTVFAESPVVLKKFEGAIDLTAPGPLPFVLTGTASHLGQFTSYGEVAFVPGEDPGSLLGEGVAVFQAANGDLLVGVVTWEVDAGAGDFRTTRMHFSWRDSVEFSDGTVVSSTGHFVDSRPPGLVVIAIIAILIGMLLPAVQKVR
;
A
#
# COMPACT_ATOMS: atom_id res chain seq x y z
N MET A 1 31.23 13.47 -49.01
CA MET A 1 31.31 12.83 -47.68
C MET A 1 30.35 13.58 -46.75
N GLY A 2 29.13 13.07 -46.51
CA GLY A 2 28.12 13.83 -45.75
C GLY A 2 26.71 13.22 -45.62
N CYS A 3 26.38 12.16 -46.37
CA CYS A 3 25.01 11.61 -46.37
C CYS A 3 24.75 10.43 -45.42
N LEU A 4 25.75 9.87 -44.75
CA LEU A 4 25.58 8.61 -43.99
C LEU A 4 25.36 8.76 -42.48
N VAL A 5 25.49 9.96 -41.92
CA VAL A 5 25.45 10.18 -40.45
C VAL A 5 24.03 10.39 -39.91
N ASN A 6 23.08 10.83 -40.74
CA ASN A 6 21.72 11.18 -40.30
C ASN A 6 20.74 10.00 -40.22
N GLY A 7 21.00 8.89 -40.91
CA GLY A 7 20.14 7.69 -40.88
C GLY A 7 20.28 6.91 -39.56
N VAL A 8 21.51 6.73 -39.10
CA VAL A 8 21.83 5.94 -37.90
C VAL A 8 21.32 6.63 -36.62
N ARG A 9 21.39 7.97 -36.54
CA ARG A 9 20.83 8.73 -35.41
C ARG A 9 19.31 8.60 -35.28
N ARG A 10 18.57 8.53 -36.38
CA ARG A 10 17.10 8.37 -36.37
C ARG A 10 16.67 6.96 -35.99
N VAL A 11 17.42 5.94 -36.41
CA VAL A 11 17.14 4.54 -36.06
C VAL A 11 17.41 4.28 -34.56
N ILE A 12 18.48 4.85 -34.00
CA ILE A 12 18.79 4.73 -32.56
C ILE A 12 17.71 5.42 -31.70
N ALA A 13 17.23 6.60 -32.12
CA ALA A 13 16.18 7.32 -31.39
C ALA A 13 14.85 6.55 -31.38
N LEU A 14 14.52 5.81 -32.45
CA LEU A 14 13.25 5.08 -32.55
C LEU A 14 13.26 3.75 -31.77
N VAL A 15 14.42 3.10 -31.62
CA VAL A 15 14.55 1.88 -30.80
C VAL A 15 14.50 2.20 -29.31
N ALA A 16 15.06 3.33 -28.87
CA ALA A 16 15.03 3.73 -27.45
C ALA A 16 13.61 4.00 -26.93
N VAL A 17 12.72 4.54 -27.77
CA VAL A 17 11.33 4.83 -27.38
C VAL A 17 10.48 3.57 -27.27
N LEU A 18 10.74 2.53 -28.08
CA LEU A 18 9.99 1.26 -28.01
C LEU A 18 10.38 0.38 -26.81
N THR A 19 11.59 0.53 -26.27
CA THR A 19 12.00 -0.19 -25.04
C THR A 19 11.47 0.45 -23.76
N LEU A 20 11.09 1.73 -23.79
CA LEU A 20 10.57 2.46 -22.62
C LEU A 20 9.09 2.19 -22.33
N SER A 21 8.33 1.67 -23.29
CA SER A 21 6.89 1.42 -23.14
C SER A 21 6.53 -0.01 -22.69
N GLN A 22 7.51 -0.91 -22.53
CA GLN A 22 7.26 -2.31 -22.14
C GLN A 22 7.62 -2.65 -20.67
N VAL A 23 8.02 -1.68 -19.86
CA VAL A 23 8.38 -1.92 -18.44
C VAL A 23 7.48 -1.13 -17.48
N PHE A 24 6.20 -1.03 -17.81
CA PHE A 24 5.20 -0.80 -16.77
C PHE A 24 4.70 -2.19 -16.39
N PRO A 25 5.17 -2.79 -15.28
CA PRO A 25 4.50 -3.97 -14.76
C PRO A 25 3.03 -3.59 -14.64
N SER A 26 2.16 -4.35 -15.30
CA SER A 26 0.72 -4.23 -15.08
C SER A 26 0.51 -4.31 -13.58
N THR A 27 -0.03 -3.25 -12.98
CA THR A 27 -0.46 -3.25 -11.59
C THR A 27 -1.61 -4.25 -11.50
N VAL A 28 -1.27 -5.54 -11.39
CA VAL A 28 -2.22 -6.57 -11.02
C VAL A 28 -2.50 -6.28 -9.56
N PHE A 29 -3.66 -5.67 -9.30
CA PHE A 29 -4.20 -5.58 -7.96
C PHE A 29 -4.34 -6.99 -7.44
N ALA A 30 -3.41 -7.37 -6.57
CA ALA A 30 -3.46 -8.64 -5.92
C ALA A 30 -4.61 -8.60 -4.92
N GLU A 31 -5.64 -9.42 -5.17
CA GLU A 31 -6.74 -9.61 -4.25
C GLU A 31 -6.20 -10.28 -2.99
N SER A 32 -6.35 -9.61 -1.86
CA SER A 32 -5.98 -10.16 -0.56
C SER A 32 -6.76 -11.46 -0.32
N PRO A 33 -6.12 -12.64 -0.14
CA PRO A 33 -6.84 -13.86 0.25
C PRO A 33 -7.44 -13.77 1.66
N VAL A 34 -7.07 -12.75 2.44
CA VAL A 34 -7.78 -12.40 3.67
C VAL A 34 -9.05 -11.63 3.28
N VAL A 35 -10.17 -12.32 3.45
CA VAL A 35 -11.53 -11.84 3.19
C VAL A 35 -12.19 -11.60 4.53
N LEU A 36 -12.40 -10.33 4.86
CA LEU A 36 -13.15 -9.91 6.05
C LEU A 36 -14.63 -10.24 5.83
N LYS A 37 -15.23 -11.06 6.70
CA LYS A 37 -16.63 -11.51 6.53
C LYS A 37 -17.61 -10.65 7.32
N LYS A 38 -17.30 -10.46 8.60
CA LYS A 38 -18.06 -9.64 9.54
C LYS A 38 -17.06 -9.01 10.48
N PHE A 39 -17.11 -7.69 10.59
CA PHE A 39 -16.32 -6.96 11.57
C PHE A 39 -17.10 -5.74 12.03
N GLU A 40 -16.78 -5.32 13.24
CA GLU A 40 -17.22 -4.07 13.84
C GLU A 40 -15.99 -3.35 14.37
N GLY A 41 -16.14 -2.05 14.62
CA GLY A 41 -15.02 -1.28 15.09
C GLY A 41 -15.42 0.05 15.72
N ALA A 42 -14.47 0.60 16.46
CA ALA A 42 -14.55 1.92 17.05
C ALA A 42 -13.33 2.74 16.62
N ILE A 43 -13.54 4.04 16.47
CA ILE A 43 -12.50 5.02 16.19
C ILE A 43 -12.56 6.11 17.25
N ASP A 44 -11.41 6.51 17.79
CA ASP A 44 -11.34 7.63 18.71
C ASP A 44 -11.10 8.94 17.94
N LEU A 45 -12.18 9.69 17.72
CA LEU A 45 -12.15 10.98 17.03
C LEU A 45 -11.58 12.11 17.90
N THR A 46 -11.28 11.86 19.17
CA THR A 46 -10.76 12.86 20.11
C THR A 46 -9.24 12.86 20.20
N ALA A 47 -8.57 11.86 19.64
CA ALA A 47 -7.13 11.75 19.64
C ALA A 47 -6.46 12.86 18.81
N PRO A 48 -5.34 13.44 19.28
CA PRO A 48 -4.54 14.36 18.48
C PRO A 48 -3.72 13.60 17.43
N GLY A 49 -3.77 14.02 16.17
CA GLY A 49 -3.02 13.39 15.08
C GLY A 49 -3.78 12.24 14.39
N PRO A 50 -3.09 11.19 13.91
CA PRO A 50 -3.74 9.98 13.42
C PRO A 50 -4.69 9.40 14.46
N LEU A 51 -5.91 9.06 14.04
CA LEU A 51 -6.98 8.61 14.91
C LEU A 51 -6.85 7.10 15.15
N PRO A 52 -6.68 6.65 16.40
CA PRO A 52 -6.57 5.24 16.68
C PRO A 52 -7.92 4.56 16.48
N PHE A 53 -7.90 3.35 15.94
CA PHE A 53 -9.08 2.53 15.76
C PHE A 53 -8.83 1.09 16.23
N VAL A 54 -9.91 0.42 16.61
CA VAL A 54 -9.92 -1.00 16.94
C VAL A 54 -11.04 -1.67 16.16
N LEU A 55 -10.73 -2.80 15.53
CA LEU A 55 -11.72 -3.66 14.87
C LEU A 55 -11.73 -5.04 15.53
N THR A 56 -12.87 -5.69 15.54
CA THR A 56 -13.00 -7.10 15.90
C THR A 56 -13.85 -7.80 14.86
N GLY A 57 -13.58 -9.06 14.56
CA GLY A 57 -14.34 -9.74 13.53
C GLY A 57 -13.88 -11.15 13.22
N THR A 58 -14.30 -11.62 12.04
CA THR A 58 -13.86 -12.90 11.48
C THR A 58 -13.44 -12.74 10.03
N ALA A 59 -12.29 -13.32 9.67
CA ALA A 59 -11.77 -13.32 8.32
C ALA A 59 -11.28 -14.71 7.89
N SER A 60 -11.19 -14.95 6.58
CA SER A 60 -10.44 -16.11 6.07
C SER A 60 -8.98 -16.02 6.51
N HIS A 61 -8.39 -17.16 6.85
CA HIS A 61 -7.00 -17.32 7.31
C HIS A 61 -6.65 -16.67 8.65
N LEU A 62 -7.36 -15.62 9.10
CA LEU A 62 -7.19 -15.06 10.46
C LEU A 62 -8.05 -15.77 11.51
N GLY A 63 -9.18 -16.35 11.11
CA GLY A 63 -10.19 -16.81 12.07
C GLY A 63 -10.87 -15.64 12.78
N GLN A 64 -11.16 -15.78 14.07
CA GLN A 64 -11.52 -14.64 14.91
C GLN A 64 -10.30 -13.75 15.08
N PHE A 65 -10.45 -12.46 14.80
CA PHE A 65 -9.36 -11.51 14.87
C PHE A 65 -9.71 -10.29 15.70
N THR A 66 -8.68 -9.68 16.27
CA THR A 66 -8.68 -8.30 16.74
C THR A 66 -7.72 -7.51 15.86
N SER A 67 -8.06 -6.27 15.55
CA SER A 67 -7.21 -5.35 14.81
C SER A 67 -7.08 -4.06 15.57
N TYR A 68 -5.90 -3.47 15.57
CA TYR A 68 -5.67 -2.11 16.03
C TYR A 68 -4.84 -1.35 15.01
N GLY A 69 -4.99 -0.04 14.97
CA GLY A 69 -4.33 0.79 13.98
C GLY A 69 -4.58 2.26 14.24
N GLU A 70 -4.08 3.08 13.32
CA GLU A 70 -4.33 4.52 13.30
C GLU A 70 -4.57 4.97 11.87
N VAL A 71 -5.42 6.00 11.69
CA VAL A 71 -5.79 6.52 10.38
C VAL A 71 -5.86 8.05 10.41
N ALA A 72 -5.31 8.68 9.39
CA ALA A 72 -5.46 10.12 9.17
C ALA A 72 -6.47 10.34 8.04
N PHE A 73 -7.49 11.17 8.30
CA PHE A 73 -8.49 11.52 7.28
C PHE A 73 -8.19 12.87 6.65
N VAL A 74 -8.31 12.93 5.33
CA VAL A 74 -8.33 14.15 4.53
C VAL A 74 -9.66 14.26 3.80
N PRO A 75 -10.07 15.46 3.36
CA PRO A 75 -11.21 15.59 2.45
C PRO A 75 -11.02 14.73 1.20
N GLY A 76 -12.04 13.96 0.83
CA GLY A 76 -12.05 13.18 -0.41
C GLY A 76 -12.42 14.01 -1.64
N GLU A 77 -12.55 13.36 -2.79
CA GLU A 77 -12.85 14.00 -4.08
C GLU A 77 -14.25 14.65 -4.08
N ASP A 78 -15.24 13.97 -3.50
CA ASP A 78 -16.60 14.47 -3.42
C ASP A 78 -16.80 15.39 -2.20
N PRO A 79 -17.56 16.50 -2.32
CA PRO A 79 -17.85 17.37 -1.19
C PRO A 79 -18.47 16.61 -0.01
N GLY A 80 -17.81 16.62 1.14
CA GLY A 80 -18.26 15.94 2.37
C GLY A 80 -17.82 14.47 2.50
N SER A 81 -17.12 13.92 1.50
CA SER A 81 -16.43 12.64 1.61
C SER A 81 -15.10 12.77 2.35
N LEU A 82 -14.60 11.68 2.91
CA LEU A 82 -13.28 11.61 3.52
C LEU A 82 -12.49 10.43 2.93
N LEU A 83 -11.19 10.64 2.77
CA LEU A 83 -10.23 9.59 2.47
C LEU A 83 -9.28 9.44 3.67
N GLY A 84 -9.30 8.26 4.26
CA GLY A 84 -8.42 7.86 5.36
C GLY A 84 -7.26 7.04 4.85
N GLU A 85 -6.06 7.34 5.32
CA GLU A 85 -4.87 6.49 5.12
C GLU A 85 -4.19 6.22 6.45
N GLY A 86 -3.69 5.01 6.64
CA GLY A 86 -3.14 4.60 7.92
C GLY A 86 -2.50 3.23 7.93
N VAL A 87 -2.26 2.73 9.14
CA VAL A 87 -1.67 1.40 9.37
C VAL A 87 -2.59 0.56 10.26
N ALA A 88 -2.53 -0.75 10.06
CA ALA A 88 -3.32 -1.72 10.81
C ALA A 88 -2.47 -2.95 11.15
N VAL A 89 -2.69 -3.48 12.35
CA VAL A 89 -2.16 -4.75 12.83
C VAL A 89 -3.33 -5.65 13.18
N PHE A 90 -3.41 -6.80 12.53
CA PHE A 90 -4.38 -7.85 12.80
C PHE A 90 -3.72 -8.94 13.62
N GLN A 91 -4.32 -9.27 14.76
CA GLN A 91 -3.98 -10.46 15.54
C GLN A 91 -4.97 -11.57 15.18
N ALA A 92 -4.45 -12.64 14.60
CA ALA A 92 -5.22 -13.83 14.24
C ALA A 92 -5.54 -14.70 15.48
N ALA A 93 -6.47 -15.64 15.32
CA ALA A 93 -6.91 -16.54 16.40
C ALA A 93 -5.79 -17.40 16.98
N ASN A 94 -4.74 -17.66 16.21
CA ASN A 94 -3.56 -18.41 16.65
C ASN A 94 -2.47 -17.53 17.29
N GLY A 95 -2.70 -16.22 17.42
CA GLY A 95 -1.77 -15.25 17.98
C GLY A 95 -0.79 -14.63 16.96
N ASP A 96 -0.81 -15.08 15.70
CA ASP A 96 0.04 -14.51 14.66
C ASP A 96 -0.41 -13.10 14.28
N LEU A 97 0.55 -12.27 13.87
CA LEU A 97 0.33 -10.89 13.46
C LEU A 97 0.40 -10.78 11.95
N LEU A 98 -0.59 -10.11 11.37
CA LEU A 98 -0.58 -9.66 9.99
C LEU A 98 -0.68 -8.14 9.97
N VAL A 99 0.30 -7.47 9.37
CA VAL A 99 0.33 -6.00 9.32
C VAL A 99 0.09 -5.47 7.91
N GLY A 100 -0.46 -4.26 7.81
CA GLY A 100 -0.73 -3.64 6.53
C GLY A 100 -1.07 -2.15 6.61
N VAL A 101 -1.10 -1.52 5.45
CA VAL A 101 -1.62 -0.17 5.25
C VAL A 101 -3.13 -0.27 5.03
N VAL A 102 -3.89 0.63 5.63
CA VAL A 102 -5.33 0.74 5.43
C VAL A 102 -5.66 2.01 4.63
N THR A 103 -6.54 1.87 3.64
CA THR A 103 -7.22 2.98 2.98
C THR A 103 -8.69 2.91 3.34
N TRP A 104 -9.28 4.04 3.76
CA TRP A 104 -10.65 4.11 4.24
C TRP A 104 -11.41 5.23 3.54
N GLU A 105 -12.27 4.87 2.59
CA GLU A 105 -13.18 5.79 1.93
C GLU A 105 -14.47 5.92 2.75
N VAL A 106 -14.85 7.16 3.05
CA VAL A 106 -16.11 7.49 3.73
C VAL A 106 -16.93 8.37 2.81
N ASP A 107 -18.08 7.88 2.37
CA ASP A 107 -18.93 8.61 1.44
C ASP A 107 -19.51 9.88 2.07
N ALA A 108 -19.83 10.85 1.21
CA ALA A 108 -20.58 12.05 1.56
C ALA A 108 -22.04 11.68 1.92
N GLY A 109 -22.26 11.19 3.14
CA GLY A 109 -23.58 10.85 3.65
C GLY A 109 -24.15 11.92 4.58
N ALA A 110 -25.46 12.16 4.48
CA ALA A 110 -26.25 12.87 5.48
C ALA A 110 -27.06 11.84 6.30
N GLY A 111 -26.86 11.83 7.64
CA GLY A 111 -27.50 10.90 8.57
C GLY A 111 -26.49 10.02 9.34
N ASP A 112 -27.00 9.14 10.20
CA ASP A 112 -26.21 8.31 11.14
C ASP A 112 -25.43 7.17 10.48
N PHE A 113 -25.67 6.89 9.19
CA PHE A 113 -25.01 5.82 8.44
C PHE A 113 -24.28 6.41 7.24
N ARG A 114 -22.96 6.52 7.35
CA ARG A 114 -22.09 6.74 6.19
C ARG A 114 -21.64 5.39 5.66
N THR A 115 -21.83 5.18 4.37
CA THR A 115 -21.19 4.06 3.68
C THR A 115 -19.69 4.23 3.78
N THR A 116 -19.01 3.14 4.14
CA THR A 116 -17.57 3.13 4.24
C THR A 116 -17.00 1.95 3.48
N ARG A 117 -15.86 2.16 2.84
CA ARG A 117 -15.08 1.12 2.17
C ARG A 117 -13.67 1.13 2.74
N MET A 118 -13.27 0.02 3.35
CA MET A 118 -11.91 -0.19 3.81
C MET A 118 -11.18 -1.12 2.85
N HIS A 119 -9.94 -0.78 2.52
CA HIS A 119 -9.02 -1.61 1.77
C HIS A 119 -7.73 -1.80 2.57
N PHE A 120 -7.20 -3.03 2.59
CA PHE A 120 -5.97 -3.36 3.30
C PHE A 120 -4.91 -3.84 2.32
N SER A 121 -3.72 -3.26 2.43
CA SER A 121 -2.54 -3.63 1.66
C SER A 121 -1.46 -4.15 2.59
N TRP A 122 -1.22 -5.46 2.57
CA TRP A 122 -0.33 -6.14 3.53
C TRP A 122 1.14 -5.75 3.38
N ARG A 123 1.87 -5.75 4.50
CA ARG A 123 3.29 -5.37 4.59
C ARG A 123 4.06 -6.36 5.47
N ASP A 124 5.38 -6.32 5.33
CA ASP A 124 6.29 -7.06 6.21
C ASP A 124 6.37 -6.39 7.58
N SER A 125 6.38 -5.06 7.58
CA SER A 125 6.31 -4.22 8.77
C SER A 125 5.53 -2.94 8.49
N VAL A 126 4.98 -2.36 9.55
CA VAL A 126 4.40 -1.01 9.57
C VAL A 126 4.98 -0.23 10.73
N GLU A 127 5.03 1.09 10.59
CA GLU A 127 5.47 2.02 11.64
C GLU A 127 4.27 2.90 12.02
N PHE A 128 4.02 3.01 13.32
CA PHE A 128 3.03 3.90 13.90
C PHE A 128 3.61 5.30 14.10
N SER A 129 2.74 6.29 14.30
CA SER A 129 3.08 7.70 14.49
C SER A 129 3.95 7.97 15.73
N ASP A 130 3.95 7.07 16.70
CA ASP A 130 4.83 7.10 17.88
C ASP A 130 6.24 6.52 17.62
N GLY A 131 6.50 6.05 16.40
CA GLY A 131 7.75 5.39 15.99
C GLY A 131 7.80 3.88 16.30
N THR A 132 6.72 3.31 16.83
CA THR A 132 6.63 1.86 17.07
C THR A 132 6.56 1.11 15.75
N VAL A 133 7.48 0.17 15.53
CA VAL A 133 7.49 -0.70 14.35
C VAL A 133 6.97 -2.09 14.70
N VAL A 134 5.98 -2.57 13.95
CA VAL A 134 5.39 -3.91 14.12
C VAL A 134 5.56 -4.70 12.83
N SER A 135 5.96 -5.96 12.94
CA SER A 135 6.17 -6.86 11.80
C SER A 135 5.16 -7.99 11.78
N SER A 136 4.84 -8.49 10.58
CA SER A 136 4.07 -9.73 10.41
C SER A 136 4.83 -10.92 11.01
N THR A 137 4.12 -11.88 11.60
CA THR A 137 4.71 -13.04 12.28
C THR A 137 4.08 -14.37 11.85
N GLY A 138 4.69 -15.48 12.29
CA GLY A 138 4.18 -16.82 12.06
C GLY A 138 4.02 -17.15 10.58
N HIS A 139 2.88 -17.74 10.22
CA HIS A 139 2.66 -18.21 8.85
C HIS A 139 2.56 -17.08 7.80
N PHE A 140 2.35 -15.83 8.23
CA PHE A 140 2.28 -14.68 7.32
C PHE A 140 3.66 -14.20 6.82
N VAL A 141 4.75 -14.62 7.47
CA VAL A 141 6.11 -14.32 7.02
C VAL A 141 6.43 -15.06 5.71
N ASP A 142 6.06 -16.34 5.65
CA ASP A 142 6.41 -17.24 4.55
C ASP A 142 5.32 -17.39 3.50
N SER A 143 4.05 -17.21 3.89
CA SER A 143 2.89 -17.28 2.99
C SER A 143 2.12 -15.97 3.03
N ARG A 144 2.64 -14.99 2.30
CA ARG A 144 2.00 -13.69 2.18
C ARG A 144 0.69 -13.84 1.41
N PRO A 145 -0.42 -13.27 1.93
CA PRO A 145 -1.53 -12.89 1.08
C PRO A 145 -0.98 -12.08 -0.10
N PRO A 146 -1.19 -12.47 -1.39
CA PRO A 146 -0.72 -11.67 -2.51
C PRO A 146 -1.22 -10.24 -2.33
N GLY A 147 -0.25 -9.34 -2.12
CA GLY A 147 -0.44 -7.97 -1.67
C GLY A 147 0.89 -7.26 -1.79
N LEU A 148 1.05 -6.52 -2.89
CA LEU A 148 2.09 -5.53 -3.20
C LEU A 148 3.52 -5.82 -2.66
N VAL A 149 4.25 -6.68 -3.37
CA VAL A 149 5.71 -6.79 -3.25
C VAL A 149 6.37 -5.76 -4.17
N VAL A 150 6.55 -4.50 -3.73
CA VAL A 150 7.50 -3.60 -4.42
C VAL A 150 8.10 -2.56 -3.47
N ILE A 151 9.25 -2.88 -2.85
CA ILE A 151 10.23 -1.86 -2.42
C ILE A 151 11.67 -2.25 -2.75
N ALA A 152 11.97 -3.53 -2.98
CA ALA A 152 13.32 -3.99 -3.29
C ALA A 152 13.84 -3.51 -4.67
N ILE A 153 12.97 -3.28 -5.66
CA ILE A 153 13.41 -2.95 -7.03
C ILE A 153 13.83 -1.48 -7.17
N ILE A 154 13.20 -0.55 -6.45
CA ILE A 154 13.53 0.89 -6.52
C ILE A 154 14.90 1.17 -5.89
N ALA A 155 15.24 0.53 -4.77
CA ALA A 155 16.54 0.68 -4.12
C ALA A 155 17.70 0.18 -5.01
N ILE A 156 17.51 -0.92 -5.73
CA ILE A 156 18.52 -1.45 -6.68
C ILE A 156 18.68 -0.51 -7.88
N LEU A 157 17.58 0.05 -8.40
CA LEU A 157 17.63 1.00 -9.54
C LEU A 157 18.30 2.33 -9.17
N ILE A 158 18.06 2.88 -7.98
CA ILE A 158 18.72 4.12 -7.52
C ILE A 158 20.21 3.86 -7.24
N GLY A 159 20.54 2.74 -6.60
CA GLY A 159 21.93 2.32 -6.35
C GLY A 159 22.74 2.09 -7.63
N MET A 160 22.11 1.62 -8.71
CA MET A 160 22.74 1.43 -10.01
C MET A 160 22.85 2.70 -10.87
N LEU A 161 22.05 3.74 -10.60
CA LEU A 161 22.08 5.01 -11.34
C LEU A 161 23.09 6.03 -10.78
N LEU A 162 23.43 5.94 -9.49
CA LEU A 162 24.42 6.83 -8.85
C LEU A 162 25.83 6.81 -9.50
N PRO A 163 26.39 5.66 -9.95
CA PRO A 163 27.71 5.64 -10.58
C PRO A 163 27.75 6.30 -11.97
N ALA A 164 26.60 6.47 -12.63
CA ALA A 164 26.54 7.04 -13.98
C ALA A 164 26.52 8.58 -13.98
N VAL A 165 26.02 9.21 -12.92
CA VAL A 165 25.89 10.67 -12.83
C VAL A 165 27.18 11.34 -12.32
N GLN A 166 28.04 10.62 -11.59
CA GLN A 166 29.29 11.18 -11.06
C GLN A 166 30.44 11.30 -12.09
N LYS A 167 30.26 10.83 -13.33
CA LYS A 167 31.30 10.88 -14.38
C LYS A 167 31.27 12.15 -15.24
N VAL A 168 30.40 13.12 -14.95
CA VAL A 168 30.23 14.35 -15.74
C VAL A 168 30.65 15.61 -14.96
N ARG A 169 31.60 15.50 -14.03
CA ARG A 169 32.27 16.68 -13.49
C ARG A 169 33.78 16.51 -13.43
#